data_AF-A0A5N5LL02-F1
#
_entry.id   AF-A0A5N5LL02-F1
#
_cell.length_a   1.000
_cell.length_b   1.000
_cell.length_c   1.000
_cell.angle_alpha   90.00
_cell.angle_beta   90.00
_cell.angle_gamma   90.00
#
_symmetry.space_group_name_H-M   'P 1'
#
loop_
_entity.id
_entity.type
_entity.pdbx_description
1 polymer ?
#
loop_
_entity_poly.entity_id
_entity_poly.type
_entity_poly.pdbx_seq_one_letter_code
_entity_poly.pdbx_strand_id
1 'polypeptide(L)'
;MNGSFMNGPSLLQSSRGHPKEEVLPKQRRVGKIMAWMDLQCGPMALGILAGVGCGLCFGWHLRGRLRKPVRGIMATCGEAENGTQTSVMGESGEFKMILIVRTDLKMGKGKVAAQCSHAAVSAYKQVQRRNPELLKQWEYYGQPKVVVKVPDEDTLLELLCHAKEVGLPVSLIQDAGRTQIAPGSRTVLGVGPGPADLVDKVTGHLRLY
;
A
#
# COMPACT_ATOMS: atom_id res chain seq x y z
N MET A 1 56.75 57.80 -3.39
CA MET A 1 56.54 59.06 -2.66
C MET A 1 55.19 58.99 -1.97
N ASN A 2 55.22 59.18 -0.65
CA ASN A 2 54.13 59.49 0.29
C ASN A 2 53.08 58.39 0.49
N GLY A 3 52.76 57.90 1.68
CA GLY A 3 53.05 58.23 3.09
C GLY A 3 52.42 57.08 3.91
N SER A 4 52.45 56.92 5.23
CA SER A 4 52.55 57.86 6.34
C SER A 4 52.50 57.02 7.63
N PHE A 5 53.16 57.50 8.70
CA PHE A 5 52.80 57.35 10.12
C PHE A 5 52.88 55.95 10.77
N MET A 6 53.86 55.71 11.67
CA MET A 6 53.94 56.10 13.10
C MET A 6 53.23 55.12 14.08
N ASN A 7 54.08 54.53 14.94
CA ASN A 7 53.91 54.06 16.33
C ASN A 7 52.68 54.59 17.11
N GLY A 8 52.06 53.92 18.10
CA GLY A 8 52.36 52.79 19.01
C GLY A 8 51.21 52.72 20.05
N PRO A 9 51.43 52.46 21.37
CA PRO A 9 51.88 51.27 22.12
C PRO A 9 50.69 50.57 22.86
N SER A 10 50.78 49.39 23.49
CA SER A 10 51.14 49.25 24.93
C SER A 10 50.83 47.82 25.46
N LEU A 11 51.80 47.24 26.17
CA LEU A 11 51.72 46.53 27.47
C LEU A 11 51.02 45.16 27.64
N LEU A 12 51.87 44.20 28.04
CA LEU A 12 51.82 43.33 29.25
C LEU A 12 50.89 42.09 29.30
N GLN A 13 51.51 40.90 29.34
CA GLN A 13 51.50 39.88 30.43
C GLN A 13 51.79 38.49 29.82
N SER A 14 52.88 37.79 30.16
CA SER A 14 53.25 37.13 31.43
C SER A 14 52.74 35.68 31.53
N SER A 15 53.73 34.79 31.71
CA SER A 15 53.74 33.59 32.58
C SER A 15 53.60 32.18 31.97
N ARG A 16 54.77 31.53 31.90
CA ARG A 16 55.20 30.22 32.46
C ARG A 16 54.18 29.08 32.60
N GLY A 17 54.65 27.87 32.24
CA GLY A 17 54.41 26.66 33.04
C GLY A 17 54.48 25.34 32.27
N HIS A 18 55.59 24.60 32.39
CA HIS A 18 55.67 23.17 32.09
C HIS A 18 54.96 22.34 33.19
N PRO A 19 54.37 21.16 32.88
CA PRO A 19 53.52 20.41 33.79
C PRO A 19 54.30 19.47 34.73
N LYS A 20 53.71 19.22 35.91
CA LYS A 20 54.11 18.15 36.84
C LYS A 20 53.27 16.89 36.60
N GLU A 21 53.93 15.77 36.83
CA GLU A 21 53.51 14.38 36.66
C GLU A 21 52.63 13.87 37.83
N GLU A 22 52.23 12.60 37.71
CA GLU A 22 51.54 11.71 38.68
C GLU A 22 49.98 11.72 38.57
N VAL A 23 49.28 10.60 38.33
CA VAL A 23 48.98 9.56 39.34
C VAL A 23 48.30 8.28 38.72
N LEU A 24 48.81 7.11 39.16
CA LEU A 24 48.24 5.74 39.40
C LEU A 24 47.86 4.70 38.28
N PRO A 25 48.06 3.38 38.58
CA PRO A 25 48.05 2.28 37.62
C PRO A 25 46.69 1.59 37.43
N LYS A 26 46.50 1.08 36.20
CA LYS A 26 45.35 0.27 35.79
C LYS A 26 45.57 -1.20 36.16
N GLN A 27 45.06 -1.61 37.32
CA GLN A 27 44.96 -3.02 37.71
C GLN A 27 44.20 -3.81 36.64
N ARG A 28 44.85 -4.82 36.05
CA ARG A 28 44.29 -5.69 35.02
C ARG A 28 44.31 -7.12 35.53
N ARG A 29 43.11 -7.74 35.52
CA ARG A 29 42.87 -9.13 35.07
C ARG A 29 43.18 -10.26 36.07
N VAL A 30 42.30 -10.49 37.05
CA VAL A 30 41.89 -11.84 37.47
C VAL A 30 40.41 -11.78 37.88
N GLY A 31 39.54 -12.56 37.23
CA GLY A 31 38.11 -12.60 37.60
C GLY A 31 37.11 -12.78 36.44
N LYS A 32 37.48 -13.48 35.36
CA LYS A 32 36.57 -13.68 34.20
C LYS A 32 36.20 -15.13 33.90
N ILE A 33 36.28 -16.05 34.87
CA ILE A 33 35.97 -17.48 34.61
C ILE A 33 34.91 -18.07 35.57
N MET A 34 34.46 -17.34 36.59
CA MET A 34 33.55 -17.92 37.60
C MET A 34 32.23 -17.16 37.71
N ALA A 35 31.51 -17.04 36.58
CA ALA A 35 30.17 -16.42 36.56
C ALA A 35 29.26 -16.95 35.42
N TRP A 36 29.46 -18.20 34.98
CA TRP A 36 28.63 -18.81 33.92
C TRP A 36 27.83 -20.04 34.35
N MET A 37 27.74 -20.33 35.66
CA MET A 37 27.08 -21.56 36.13
C MET A 37 26.23 -21.37 37.39
N ASP A 38 25.60 -20.20 37.58
CA ASP A 38 24.60 -20.00 38.64
C ASP A 38 23.44 -19.10 38.16
N LEU A 39 22.76 -19.50 37.09
CA LEU A 39 21.38 -19.05 36.87
C LEU A 39 20.48 -20.24 36.56
N GLN A 40 20.37 -21.08 37.59
CA GLN A 40 19.37 -22.12 37.73
C GLN A 40 17.98 -21.51 37.58
N CYS A 41 17.30 -21.89 36.50
CA CYS A 41 15.95 -22.45 36.49
C CYS A 41 15.00 -21.94 37.61
N GLY A 42 14.25 -20.87 37.32
CA GLY A 42 13.12 -20.43 38.13
C GLY A 42 11.78 -21.04 37.65
N PRO A 43 10.77 -21.19 38.54
CA PRO A 43 9.46 -21.80 38.24
C PRO A 43 8.62 -21.07 37.18
N MET A 44 9.06 -19.91 36.71
CA MET A 44 8.42 -19.13 35.64
C MET A 44 8.79 -19.62 34.23
N ALA A 45 9.90 -20.34 34.05
CA ALA A 45 10.32 -20.84 32.74
C ALA A 45 9.48 -22.04 32.26
N LEU A 46 8.93 -22.82 33.20
CA LEU A 46 8.04 -23.95 32.90
C LEU A 46 6.66 -23.50 32.39
N GLY A 47 6.18 -22.33 32.80
CA GLY A 47 4.87 -21.80 32.36
C GLY A 47 4.85 -21.36 30.90
N ILE A 48 5.96 -20.80 30.39
CA ILE A 48 6.04 -20.29 29.02
C ILE A 48 6.09 -21.44 28.00
N LEU A 49 6.79 -22.53 28.33
CA LEU A 49 6.85 -23.73 27.46
C LEU A 49 5.51 -24.48 27.40
N ALA A 50 4.79 -24.59 28.52
CA ALA A 50 3.46 -25.21 28.54
C ALA A 50 2.40 -24.37 27.78
N GLY A 51 2.48 -23.04 27.87
CA GLY A 51 1.55 -22.12 27.19
C GLY A 51 1.69 -22.12 25.65
N VAL A 52 2.92 -22.15 25.13
CA VAL A 52 3.19 -22.19 23.69
C VAL A 52 2.79 -23.53 23.07
N GLY A 53 3.01 -24.65 23.77
CA GLY A 53 2.61 -25.98 23.32
C GLY A 53 1.09 -26.16 23.22
N CYS A 54 0.35 -25.70 24.23
CA CYS A 54 -1.11 -25.79 24.22
C CYS A 54 -1.75 -24.84 23.16
N GLY A 55 -1.21 -23.63 23.00
CA GLY A 55 -1.70 -22.66 22.02
C GLY A 55 -1.55 -23.10 20.55
N LEU A 56 -0.47 -23.78 20.21
CA LEU A 56 -0.25 -24.31 18.86
C LEU A 56 -1.16 -25.51 18.55
N CYS A 57 -1.42 -26.37 19.53
CA CYS A 57 -2.33 -27.52 19.39
C CYS A 57 -3.80 -27.09 19.27
N PHE A 58 -4.27 -26.17 20.14
CA PHE A 58 -5.64 -25.63 20.03
C PHE A 58 -5.83 -24.78 18.77
N GLY A 59 -4.80 -24.03 18.35
CA GLY A 59 -4.83 -23.23 17.11
C GLY A 59 -4.94 -24.08 15.84
N TRP A 60 -4.28 -25.25 15.78
CA TRP A 60 -4.45 -26.17 14.65
C TRP A 60 -5.77 -26.93 14.68
N HIS A 61 -6.28 -27.28 15.87
CA HIS A 61 -7.56 -27.97 16.01
C HIS A 61 -8.76 -27.09 15.64
N LEU A 62 -8.70 -25.78 15.92
CA LEU A 62 -9.75 -24.85 15.50
C LEU A 62 -9.68 -24.50 14.00
N ARG A 63 -8.50 -24.65 13.37
CA ARG A 63 -8.31 -24.46 11.92
C ARG A 63 -8.88 -25.62 11.08
N GLY A 64 -9.06 -26.80 11.68
CA GLY A 64 -9.68 -27.97 11.03
C GLY A 64 -11.19 -27.91 10.90
N ARG A 65 -11.89 -27.05 11.66
CA ARG A 65 -13.36 -27.00 11.71
C ARG A 65 -14.03 -25.95 10.80
N LEU A 66 -13.25 -25.16 10.05
CA LEU A 66 -13.79 -24.20 9.07
C LEU A 66 -13.27 -24.35 7.63
N ARG A 67 -12.45 -25.37 7.33
CA ARG A 67 -12.17 -25.74 5.94
C ARG A 67 -13.21 -26.76 5.49
N LYS A 68 -14.30 -26.29 4.89
CA LYS A 68 -15.13 -27.17 4.05
C LYS A 68 -14.26 -27.64 2.87
N PRO A 69 -14.05 -28.95 2.67
CA PRO A 69 -13.49 -29.45 1.44
C PRO A 69 -14.60 -29.37 0.37
N VAL A 70 -14.38 -28.61 -0.70
CA VAL A 70 -15.22 -28.73 -1.89
C VAL A 70 -14.79 -30.02 -2.59
N ARG A 71 -15.56 -31.10 -2.34
CA ARG A 71 -15.56 -32.30 -3.14
C ARG A 71 -16.09 -31.94 -4.53
N GLY A 72 -15.24 -32.03 -5.54
CA GLY A 72 -15.69 -32.15 -6.92
C GLY A 72 -16.41 -33.49 -7.08
N ILE A 73 -17.73 -33.45 -7.20
CA ILE A 73 -18.54 -34.58 -7.66
C ILE A 73 -18.73 -34.37 -9.16
N MET A 74 -18.21 -35.32 -9.94
CA MET A 74 -18.61 -35.52 -11.33
C MET A 74 -19.92 -36.31 -11.41
N ALA A 75 -20.71 -35.95 -12.43
CA ALA A 75 -21.80 -36.68 -13.07
C ALA A 75 -23.11 -36.88 -12.28
N THR A 76 -24.21 -36.33 -12.78
CA THR A 76 -25.25 -37.05 -13.56
C THR A 76 -26.30 -36.07 -14.08
N CYS A 77 -27.03 -36.51 -15.11
CA CYS A 77 -28.00 -35.80 -15.93
C CYS A 77 -29.36 -35.59 -15.23
N GLY A 78 -30.14 -34.59 -15.70
CA GLY A 78 -31.62 -34.64 -15.68
C GLY A 78 -32.38 -33.56 -14.89
N GLU A 79 -33.12 -32.75 -15.63
CA GLU A 79 -34.37 -31.98 -15.34
C GLU A 79 -34.43 -30.78 -14.34
N ALA A 80 -34.76 -29.60 -14.91
CA ALA A 80 -35.83 -28.61 -14.59
C ALA A 80 -36.09 -28.21 -13.10
N GLU A 81 -36.26 -26.96 -12.63
CA GLU A 81 -36.70 -25.68 -13.19
C GLU A 81 -36.24 -24.48 -12.33
N ASN A 82 -36.13 -23.32 -12.99
CA ASN A 82 -36.40 -21.94 -12.55
C ASN A 82 -35.56 -21.26 -11.45
N GLY A 83 -34.71 -20.33 -11.90
CA GLY A 83 -34.07 -19.31 -11.09
C GLY A 83 -33.09 -18.51 -11.93
N THR A 84 -33.60 -17.54 -12.69
CA THR A 84 -32.85 -16.63 -13.55
C THR A 84 -31.69 -15.97 -12.79
N GLN A 85 -30.52 -16.57 -12.84
CA GLN A 85 -29.26 -15.84 -12.77
C GLN A 85 -28.77 -15.70 -14.19
N THR A 86 -28.88 -14.48 -14.71
CA THR A 86 -28.24 -14.05 -15.95
C THR A 86 -26.73 -14.13 -15.74
N SER A 87 -26.19 -15.34 -15.88
CA SER A 87 -24.76 -15.58 -16.01
C SER A 87 -24.40 -15.10 -17.41
N VAL A 88 -24.16 -13.79 -17.52
CA VAL A 88 -23.43 -13.23 -18.65
C VAL A 88 -21.99 -13.70 -18.49
N MET A 89 -21.76 -14.98 -18.81
CA MET A 89 -20.43 -15.50 -19.04
C MET A 89 -20.02 -14.96 -20.41
N GLY A 90 -19.38 -13.78 -20.39
CA GLY A 90 -18.71 -13.25 -21.57
C GLY A 90 -17.66 -14.25 -22.01
N GLU A 91 -17.79 -14.73 -23.25
CA GLU A 91 -16.84 -15.63 -23.90
C GLU A 91 -15.49 -14.92 -24.04
N SER A 92 -14.45 -15.46 -23.39
CA SER A 92 -13.01 -15.16 -23.59
C SER A 92 -12.65 -13.66 -23.65
N GLY A 93 -12.39 -12.93 -22.57
CA GLY A 93 -11.92 -13.31 -21.23
C GLY A 93 -10.94 -12.27 -20.68
N GLU A 94 -10.72 -11.13 -21.34
CA GLU A 94 -9.81 -10.08 -20.87
C GLU A 94 -10.43 -9.27 -19.72
N PHE A 95 -9.61 -8.91 -18.74
CA PHE A 95 -10.00 -8.05 -17.63
C PHE A 95 -9.12 -6.81 -17.63
N LYS A 96 -9.69 -5.64 -17.37
CA LYS A 96 -8.92 -4.40 -17.25
C LYS A 96 -9.50 -3.41 -16.26
N MET A 97 -8.66 -2.45 -15.88
CA MET A 97 -9.03 -1.27 -15.11
C MET A 97 -8.73 -0.02 -15.94
N ILE A 98 -9.66 0.93 -15.94
CA ILE A 98 -9.49 2.23 -16.60
C ILE A 98 -9.36 3.31 -15.55
N LEU A 99 -8.39 4.20 -15.74
CA LEU A 99 -8.13 5.36 -14.89
C LEU A 99 -8.43 6.62 -15.71
N ILE A 100 -9.53 7.27 -15.38
CA ILE A 100 -10.09 8.40 -16.12
C ILE A 100 -9.63 9.69 -15.43
N VAL A 101 -8.83 10.49 -16.14
CA VAL A 101 -8.19 11.70 -15.60
C VAL A 101 -8.88 12.95 -16.14
N ARG A 102 -9.19 13.89 -15.25
CA ARG A 102 -9.63 15.23 -15.62
C ARG A 102 -8.49 16.10 -16.15
N THR A 103 -8.71 16.73 -17.30
CA THR A 103 -7.70 17.56 -17.97
C THR A 103 -7.86 19.06 -17.74
N ASP A 104 -9.06 19.56 -17.42
CA ASP A 104 -9.31 20.95 -17.01
C ASP A 104 -8.46 21.39 -15.81
N LEU A 105 -8.16 20.43 -14.92
CA LEU A 105 -7.34 20.59 -13.74
C LEU A 105 -5.85 20.85 -14.02
N LYS A 106 -5.39 20.70 -15.28
CA LYS A 106 -4.00 20.94 -15.72
C LYS A 106 -2.94 20.32 -14.80
N MET A 107 -3.21 19.11 -14.30
CA MET A 107 -2.31 18.42 -13.38
C MET A 107 -0.96 18.11 -14.04
N GLY A 108 0.14 18.38 -13.32
CA GLY A 108 1.46 17.94 -13.74
C GLY A 108 1.58 16.41 -13.76
N LYS A 109 2.46 15.87 -14.62
CA LYS A 109 2.63 14.42 -14.84
C LYS A 109 2.79 13.61 -13.55
N GLY A 110 3.61 14.10 -12.61
CA GLY A 110 3.82 13.44 -11.32
C GLY A 110 2.55 13.39 -10.45
N LYS A 111 1.74 14.46 -10.46
CA LYS A 111 0.47 14.48 -9.74
C LYS A 111 -0.52 13.51 -10.37
N VAL A 112 -0.61 13.46 -11.70
CA VAL A 112 -1.48 12.49 -12.39
C VAL A 112 -1.10 11.06 -12.05
N ALA A 113 0.19 10.73 -12.08
CA ALA A 113 0.68 9.40 -11.70
C ALA A 113 0.29 9.04 -10.25
N ALA A 114 0.43 9.97 -9.31
CA ALA A 114 0.04 9.76 -7.92
C ALA A 114 -1.48 9.54 -7.76
N GLN A 115 -2.30 10.37 -8.42
CA GLN A 115 -3.76 10.26 -8.36
C GLN A 115 -4.28 8.96 -9.01
N CYS A 116 -3.70 8.57 -10.15
CA CYS A 116 -3.95 7.28 -10.79
C CYS A 116 -3.58 6.11 -9.86
N SER A 117 -2.45 6.21 -9.15
CA SER A 117 -2.03 5.20 -8.17
C SER A 117 -3.01 5.10 -7.01
N HIS A 118 -3.52 6.24 -6.50
CA HIS A 118 -4.56 6.25 -5.46
C HIS A 118 -5.86 5.57 -5.93
N ALA A 119 -6.32 5.88 -7.14
CA ALA A 119 -7.49 5.25 -7.74
C ALA A 119 -7.32 3.74 -7.87
N ALA A 120 -6.19 3.28 -8.41
CA ALA A 120 -5.91 1.86 -8.58
C ALA A 120 -5.86 1.09 -7.26
N VAL A 121 -5.15 1.61 -6.24
CA VAL A 121 -5.06 0.96 -4.92
C VAL A 121 -6.41 0.95 -4.20
N SER A 122 -7.18 2.03 -4.33
CA SER A 122 -8.52 2.12 -3.75
C SER A 122 -9.48 1.12 -4.39
N ALA A 123 -9.49 1.03 -5.73
CA ALA A 123 -10.25 0.02 -6.47
C ALA A 123 -9.82 -1.41 -6.09
N TYR A 124 -8.51 -1.69 -6.04
CA TYR A 124 -7.97 -2.97 -5.59
C TYR A 124 -8.53 -3.39 -4.23
N LYS A 125 -8.40 -2.52 -3.22
CA LYS A 125 -8.89 -2.78 -1.85
C LYS A 125 -10.42 -2.95 -1.80
N GLN A 126 -11.16 -2.27 -2.67
CA GLN A 126 -12.60 -2.40 -2.75
C GLN A 126 -12.99 -3.78 -3.30
N VAL A 127 -12.40 -4.18 -4.43
CA VAL A 127 -12.70 -5.47 -5.09
C VAL A 127 -12.19 -6.64 -4.26
N GLN A 128 -11.01 -6.55 -3.64
CA GLN A 128 -10.48 -7.59 -2.75
C GLN A 128 -11.48 -8.00 -1.66
N ARG A 129 -12.26 -7.05 -1.13
CA ARG A 129 -13.27 -7.32 -0.09
C ARG A 129 -14.60 -7.79 -0.65
N ARG A 130 -15.02 -7.28 -1.82
CA ARG A 130 -16.37 -7.49 -2.37
C ARG A 130 -16.45 -8.66 -3.34
N ASN A 131 -15.44 -8.84 -4.17
CA ASN A 131 -15.39 -9.87 -5.21
C ASN A 131 -13.92 -10.34 -5.42
N PRO A 132 -13.39 -11.17 -4.52
CA PRO A 132 -12.01 -11.65 -4.62
C PRO A 132 -11.77 -12.53 -5.85
N GLU A 133 -12.79 -13.16 -6.42
CA GLU A 133 -12.62 -13.99 -7.62
C GLU A 133 -12.40 -13.13 -8.87
N LEU A 134 -13.16 -12.04 -9.02
CA LEU A 134 -12.91 -11.04 -10.07
C LEU A 134 -11.50 -10.46 -9.96
N LEU A 135 -11.03 -10.21 -8.73
CA LEU A 135 -9.68 -9.70 -8.51
C LEU A 135 -8.62 -10.70 -9.01
N LYS A 136 -8.75 -11.98 -8.68
CA LYS A 136 -7.83 -13.02 -9.14
C LYS A 136 -7.81 -13.13 -10.66
N GLN A 137 -8.96 -13.02 -11.32
CA GLN A 137 -9.02 -13.04 -12.78
C GLN A 137 -8.22 -11.88 -13.36
N TRP A 138 -8.46 -10.65 -12.89
CA TRP A 138 -7.69 -9.50 -13.35
C TRP A 138 -6.19 -9.62 -13.06
N GLU A 139 -5.79 -10.14 -11.89
CA GLU A 139 -4.39 -10.43 -11.56
C GLU A 139 -3.79 -11.50 -12.49
N TYR A 140 -4.55 -12.55 -12.83
CA TYR A 140 -4.15 -13.60 -13.77
C TYR A 140 -3.86 -13.04 -15.17
N TYR A 141 -4.66 -12.06 -15.63
CA TYR A 141 -4.43 -11.36 -16.89
C TYR A 141 -3.33 -10.27 -16.81
N GLY A 142 -2.52 -10.25 -15.75
CA GLY A 142 -1.42 -9.29 -15.63
C GLY A 142 -1.86 -7.90 -15.19
N GLN A 143 -3.06 -7.78 -14.59
CA GLN A 143 -3.60 -6.58 -13.95
C GLN A 143 -3.49 -5.30 -14.82
N PRO A 144 -3.94 -5.32 -16.09
CA PRO A 144 -3.75 -4.20 -17.00
C PRO A 144 -4.54 -2.97 -16.55
N LYS A 145 -3.91 -1.81 -16.73
CA LYS A 145 -4.43 -0.48 -16.37
C LYS A 145 -4.21 0.45 -17.56
N VAL A 146 -5.27 1.12 -18.03
CA VAL A 146 -5.18 2.10 -19.11
C VAL A 146 -5.63 3.45 -18.60
N VAL A 147 -4.90 4.50 -18.95
CA VAL A 147 -5.21 5.87 -18.54
C VAL A 147 -5.85 6.62 -19.71
N VAL A 148 -7.04 7.14 -19.48
CA VAL A 148 -7.83 7.92 -20.44
C VAL A 148 -8.16 9.30 -19.86
N LYS A 149 -8.66 10.20 -20.69
CA LYS A 149 -8.97 11.58 -20.28
C LYS A 149 -10.40 12.00 -20.54
N VAL A 150 -10.88 12.89 -19.67
CA VAL A 150 -12.12 13.65 -19.82
C VAL A 150 -11.87 15.15 -19.65
N PRO A 151 -12.72 16.00 -20.27
CA PRO A 151 -12.55 17.44 -20.20
C PRO A 151 -12.82 18.00 -18.80
N ASP A 152 -13.84 17.52 -18.08
CA ASP A 152 -14.38 18.18 -16.88
C ASP A 152 -14.94 17.22 -15.82
N GLU A 153 -15.46 17.77 -14.72
CA GLU A 153 -16.05 17.02 -13.61
C GLU A 153 -17.38 16.37 -13.97
N ASP A 154 -18.22 17.04 -14.74
CA ASP A 154 -19.57 16.57 -15.03
C ASP A 154 -19.50 15.29 -15.86
N THR A 155 -18.66 15.28 -16.89
CA THR A 155 -18.36 14.08 -17.69
C THR A 155 -17.81 12.94 -16.81
N LEU A 156 -16.95 13.26 -15.83
CA LEU A 156 -16.40 12.27 -14.89
C LEU A 156 -17.51 11.62 -14.03
N LEU A 157 -18.50 12.41 -13.60
CA LEU A 157 -19.61 11.95 -12.77
C LEU A 157 -20.65 11.16 -13.57
N GLU A 158 -20.91 11.53 -14.82
CA GLU A 158 -21.75 10.74 -15.73
C GLU A 158 -21.18 9.33 -15.90
N LEU A 159 -19.88 9.22 -16.16
CA LEU A 159 -19.18 7.93 -16.26
C LEU A 159 -19.21 7.14 -14.95
N LEU A 160 -19.12 7.82 -13.80
CA LEU A 160 -19.27 7.19 -12.48
C LEU A 160 -20.66 6.56 -12.31
N CYS A 161 -21.71 7.28 -12.69
CA CYS A 161 -23.08 6.78 -12.62
C CYS A 161 -23.27 5.60 -13.56
N HIS A 162 -22.89 5.75 -14.83
CA HIS A 162 -23.00 4.68 -15.83
C HIS A 162 -22.22 3.42 -15.41
N ALA A 163 -21.00 3.55 -14.90
CA ALA A 163 -20.22 2.42 -14.39
C ALA A 163 -20.92 1.68 -13.23
N LYS A 164 -21.56 2.41 -12.31
CA LYS A 164 -22.33 1.82 -11.21
C LYS A 164 -23.57 1.09 -11.72
N GLU A 165 -24.28 1.67 -12.68
CA GLU A 165 -25.49 1.08 -13.28
C GLU A 165 -25.20 -0.26 -13.95
N VAL A 166 -24.07 -0.37 -14.65
CA VAL A 166 -23.64 -1.63 -15.27
C VAL A 166 -22.95 -2.60 -14.28
N GLY A 167 -22.87 -2.24 -13.00
CA GLY A 167 -22.34 -3.10 -11.93
C GLY A 167 -20.81 -3.17 -11.84
N LEU A 168 -20.08 -2.21 -12.42
CA LEU A 168 -18.62 -2.18 -12.33
C LEU A 168 -18.14 -1.58 -10.99
N PRO A 169 -17.04 -2.09 -10.42
CA PRO A 169 -16.35 -1.43 -9.32
C PRO A 169 -15.88 -0.03 -9.71
N VAL A 170 -16.00 0.93 -8.79
CA VAL A 170 -15.59 2.32 -9.03
C VAL A 170 -14.83 2.89 -7.84
N SER A 171 -13.85 3.74 -8.15
CA SER A 171 -13.06 4.48 -7.16
C SER A 171 -12.86 5.93 -7.59
N LEU A 172 -13.51 6.86 -6.90
CA LEU A 172 -13.40 8.28 -7.17
C LEU A 172 -12.39 8.91 -6.21
N ILE A 173 -11.38 9.59 -6.75
CA ILE A 173 -10.34 10.25 -5.97
C ILE A 173 -10.58 11.74 -5.91
N GLN A 174 -10.36 12.31 -4.73
CA GLN A 174 -10.40 13.74 -4.48
C GLN A 174 -9.03 14.23 -4.02
N ASP A 175 -8.64 15.41 -4.48
CA ASP A 175 -7.42 16.05 -4.00
C ASP A 175 -7.63 16.60 -2.59
N ALA A 176 -6.73 16.26 -1.67
CA ALA A 176 -6.81 16.68 -0.28
C ALA A 176 -6.40 18.15 -0.07
N GLY A 177 -6.22 18.94 -1.14
CA GLY A 177 -5.88 20.36 -1.05
C GLY A 177 -4.43 20.65 -0.67
N ARG A 178 -3.51 19.69 -0.85
CA ARG A 178 -2.06 19.88 -0.61
C ARG A 178 -1.33 20.45 -1.83
N THR A 179 -2.06 20.91 -2.84
CA THR A 179 -1.51 21.35 -4.12
C THR A 179 -2.29 22.56 -4.65
N GLN A 180 -1.91 23.05 -5.83
CA GLN A 180 -2.50 24.20 -6.51
C GLN A 180 -3.96 24.00 -6.99
N ILE A 181 -4.55 22.82 -6.80
CA ILE A 181 -5.95 22.54 -7.16
C ILE A 181 -6.84 22.78 -5.94
N ALA A 182 -8.05 23.31 -6.19
CA ALA A 182 -9.03 23.55 -5.14
C ALA A 182 -9.24 22.28 -4.28
N PRO A 183 -9.15 22.37 -2.94
CA PRO A 183 -9.39 21.25 -2.05
C PRO A 183 -10.74 20.57 -2.34
N GLY A 184 -10.78 19.23 -2.32
CA GLY A 184 -11.99 18.46 -2.57
C GLY A 184 -12.32 18.23 -4.05
N SER A 185 -11.55 18.81 -4.98
CA SER A 185 -11.72 18.57 -6.41
C SER A 185 -11.58 17.09 -6.73
N ARG A 186 -12.55 16.53 -7.46
CA ARG A 186 -12.49 15.16 -7.97
C ARG A 186 -11.49 15.10 -9.11
N THR A 187 -10.47 14.25 -9.02
CA THR A 187 -9.32 14.27 -9.95
C THR A 187 -9.35 13.10 -10.94
N VAL A 188 -9.52 11.88 -10.40
CA VAL A 188 -9.43 10.64 -11.16
C VAL A 188 -10.55 9.70 -10.74
N LEU A 189 -11.16 9.05 -11.74
CA LEU A 189 -12.09 7.94 -11.55
C LEU A 189 -11.43 6.64 -12.02
N GLY A 190 -11.32 5.66 -11.12
CA GLY A 190 -11.04 4.28 -11.48
C GLY A 190 -12.33 3.54 -11.79
N VAL A 191 -12.40 2.91 -12.96
CA VAL A 191 -13.48 1.99 -13.38
C VAL A 191 -12.88 0.59 -13.51
N GLY A 192 -13.50 -0.38 -12.86
CA GLY A 192 -13.00 -1.74 -12.76
C GLY A 192 -12.09 -1.98 -11.54
N PRO A 193 -11.37 -3.11 -11.50
CA PRO A 193 -11.24 -4.10 -12.57
C PRO A 193 -12.56 -4.76 -12.95
N GLY A 194 -12.67 -5.21 -14.20
CA GLY A 194 -13.84 -5.93 -14.70
C GLY A 194 -13.60 -6.48 -16.11
N PRO A 195 -14.56 -7.25 -16.66
CA PRO A 195 -14.49 -7.75 -18.04
C PRO A 195 -14.31 -6.60 -19.03
N ALA A 196 -13.37 -6.75 -19.97
CA ALA A 196 -12.99 -5.69 -20.90
C ALA A 196 -14.19 -5.13 -21.68
N ASP A 197 -15.06 -5.99 -22.19
CA ASP A 197 -16.26 -5.60 -22.95
C ASP A 197 -17.22 -4.74 -22.11
N LEU A 198 -17.39 -5.08 -20.83
CA LEU A 198 -18.27 -4.33 -19.92
C LEU A 198 -17.65 -2.97 -19.58
N VAL A 199 -16.33 -2.94 -19.39
CA VAL A 199 -15.58 -1.71 -19.15
C VAL A 199 -15.60 -0.79 -20.38
N ASP A 200 -15.53 -1.35 -21.58
CA ASP A 200 -15.56 -0.59 -22.85
C ASP A 200 -16.93 -0.01 -23.18
N LYS A 201 -18.03 -0.64 -22.74
CA LYS A 201 -19.37 -0.02 -22.80
C LYS A 201 -19.41 1.35 -22.12
N VAL A 202 -18.63 1.52 -21.06
CA VAL A 202 -18.55 2.79 -20.32
C VAL A 202 -17.48 3.72 -20.89
N THR A 203 -16.32 3.18 -21.25
CA THR A 203 -15.09 3.98 -21.45
C THR A 203 -14.45 3.90 -22.84
N GLY A 204 -14.94 3.03 -23.73
CA GLY A 204 -14.29 2.74 -25.01
C GLY A 204 -14.25 3.92 -26.00
N HIS A 205 -15.11 4.93 -25.81
CA HIS A 205 -15.14 6.15 -26.61
C HIS A 205 -14.13 7.23 -26.13
N LEU A 206 -13.51 7.03 -24.96
CA LEU A 206 -12.60 8.00 -24.36
C LEU A 206 -11.22 7.93 -25.00
N ARG A 207 -10.56 9.10 -25.10
CA ARG A 207 -9.20 9.19 -25.63
C ARG A 207 -8.17 8.83 -24.55
N LEU A 208 -7.06 8.23 -24.97
CA LEU A 208 -5.89 8.03 -24.09
C LEU A 208 -5.37 9.37 -23.54
N TYR A 209 -4.89 9.36 -22.29
CA TYR A 209 -4.41 10.53 -21.56
C TYR A 209 -3.19 11.16 -22.24
#